data_AF-A0A1Y1XTQ1-F1
#
_entry.id   AF-A0A1Y1XTQ1-F1
#
_cell.length_a   1.000
_cell.length_b   1.000
_cell.length_c   1.000
_cell.angle_alpha   90.00
_cell.angle_beta   90.00
_cell.angle_gamma   90.00
#
_symmetry.space_group_name_H-M   'P 1'
#
loop_
_entity.id
_entity.type
_entity.pdbx_description
1 polymer ?
#
loop_
_entity_poly.entity_id
_entity_poly.type
_entity_poly.pdbx_seq_one_letter_code
_entity_poly.pdbx_strand_id
1 'polypeptide(L)'
;MLSKSLCLLFIGLVASSPLSEWDSLFHSTPEAPYVPVDDSMLTILKESANYASAAYCHEDKVVNWTCGNRCIGNLNVTTYFQSDETEMAGYIGYNKDTKTIVVSFRGTANDENWLMDLDFLPRSFAYPKAGPDVKVHRGFYETYNSVEDQVREGLAKTLATVGSTSSDYELLVTGHSLGAAVATLGALDIKRIYLNPSNEFAFAPNLQNVVDTNRIRLHNFGSPRVGNPEFAALAHETMTDGDSDYSKICRVTNQNDIVPRVPPMLFGFLHTPQEIWINYDEVTVNCHDIVNGEIVEDPNCNAGQFPMSVAAHDRYWDIEFGRGCE
;
A
#
# COMPACT_ATOMS: atom_id res chain seq x y z
N MET A 1 -31.93 -5.84 -2.16
CA MET A 1 -32.45 -6.17 -0.82
C MET A 1 -31.49 -7.03 0.01
N LEU A 2 -30.17 -7.03 -0.30
CA LEU A 2 -29.12 -7.79 0.40
C LEU A 2 -28.21 -6.93 1.30
N SER A 3 -28.31 -5.58 1.27
CA SER A 3 -27.29 -4.71 1.89
C SER A 3 -27.39 -4.53 3.41
N LYS A 4 -28.48 -4.95 4.06
CA LYS A 4 -28.57 -4.94 5.54
C LYS A 4 -28.00 -6.20 6.19
N SER A 5 -27.75 -7.27 5.41
CA SER A 5 -27.31 -8.55 5.97
C SER A 5 -25.79 -8.64 6.18
N LEU A 6 -24.96 -7.93 5.41
CA LEU A 6 -23.50 -8.01 5.58
C LEU A 6 -23.04 -7.45 6.93
N CYS A 7 -23.52 -6.28 7.34
CA CYS A 7 -23.17 -5.67 8.63
C CYS A 7 -23.65 -6.50 9.84
N LEU A 8 -24.79 -7.21 9.70
CA LEU A 8 -25.28 -8.14 10.71
C LEU A 8 -24.53 -9.49 10.71
N LEU A 9 -23.99 -9.94 9.57
CA LEU A 9 -23.11 -11.11 9.47
C LEU A 9 -21.76 -10.86 10.15
N PHE A 10 -21.22 -9.64 10.05
CA PHE A 10 -20.00 -9.24 10.77
C PHE A 10 -20.16 -9.27 12.30
N ILE A 11 -21.36 -8.99 12.82
CA ILE A 11 -21.65 -9.05 14.27
C ILE A 11 -22.02 -10.49 14.69
N GLY A 12 -22.69 -11.25 13.82
CA GLY A 12 -23.21 -12.59 14.15
C GLY A 12 -22.18 -13.72 14.15
N LEU A 13 -21.16 -13.66 13.29
CA LEU A 13 -20.16 -14.73 13.16
C LEU A 13 -19.13 -14.77 14.31
N VAL A 14 -18.98 -13.68 15.07
CA VAL A 14 -18.13 -13.64 16.27
C VAL A 14 -18.73 -14.44 17.43
N ALA A 15 -20.03 -14.78 17.36
CA ALA A 15 -20.75 -15.41 18.47
C ALA A 15 -20.85 -16.96 18.38
N SER A 16 -20.39 -17.61 17.30
CA SER A 16 -20.65 -19.04 17.07
C SER A 16 -19.46 -19.93 16.72
N SER A 17 -18.22 -19.42 16.68
CA SER A 17 -17.03 -20.25 16.63
C SER A 17 -16.61 -20.66 18.05
N PRO A 18 -16.09 -21.89 18.26
CA PRO A 18 -15.55 -22.28 19.55
C PRO A 18 -14.38 -21.35 19.89
N LEU A 19 -14.52 -20.60 20.98
CA LEU A 19 -13.56 -19.63 21.51
C LEU A 19 -12.13 -20.20 21.65
N SER A 20 -11.99 -21.52 21.74
CA SER A 20 -10.71 -22.20 22.02
C SER A 20 -9.69 -22.24 20.89
N GLU A 21 -10.09 -22.14 19.61
CA GLU A 21 -9.13 -22.10 18.48
C GLU A 21 -8.66 -20.66 18.16
N TRP A 22 -9.43 -19.66 18.58
CA TRP A 22 -9.10 -18.25 18.39
C TRP A 22 -8.24 -17.69 19.53
N ASP A 23 -8.40 -18.20 20.75
CA ASP A 23 -7.56 -17.79 21.88
C ASP A 23 -6.07 -17.98 21.61
N SER A 24 -5.67 -18.99 20.83
CA SER A 24 -4.25 -19.21 20.46
C SER A 24 -3.70 -18.27 19.39
N LEU A 25 -4.56 -17.64 18.57
CA LEU A 25 -4.14 -16.66 17.55
C LEU A 25 -4.03 -15.23 18.12
N PHE A 26 -4.70 -14.95 19.25
CA PHE A 26 -4.72 -13.64 19.89
C PHE A 26 -3.90 -13.53 21.19
N HIS A 27 -3.34 -14.64 21.72
CA HIS A 27 -2.53 -14.63 22.95
C HIS A 27 -1.03 -14.81 22.70
N SER A 28 -0.45 -13.96 21.87
CA SER A 28 0.96 -13.61 22.03
C SER A 28 1.08 -12.11 22.16
N THR A 29 0.63 -11.57 23.31
CA THR A 29 0.91 -10.18 23.66
C THR A 29 2.43 -10.02 23.72
N PRO A 30 3.03 -9.19 22.86
CA PRO A 30 4.42 -8.82 23.01
C PRO A 30 4.55 -8.10 24.35
N GLU A 31 5.38 -8.60 25.26
CA GLU A 31 5.63 -7.96 26.56
C GLU A 31 6.33 -6.59 26.43
N ALA A 32 6.81 -6.24 25.23
CA ALA A 32 7.50 -4.99 24.97
C ALA A 32 6.52 -3.84 24.71
N PRO A 33 6.75 -2.65 25.30
CA PRO A 33 5.97 -1.45 24.96
C PRO A 33 6.20 -1.05 23.50
N TYR A 34 5.15 -0.51 22.86
CA TYR A 34 5.28 0.07 21.53
C TYR A 34 6.30 1.20 21.51
N VAL A 35 7.23 1.12 20.55
CA VAL A 35 8.25 2.15 20.37
C VAL A 35 7.72 3.18 19.37
N PRO A 36 7.71 4.48 19.73
CA PRO A 36 7.41 5.53 18.78
C PRO A 36 8.36 5.47 17.58
N VAL A 37 7.81 5.68 16.39
CA VAL A 37 8.62 5.83 15.17
C VAL A 37 9.52 7.06 15.33
N ASP A 38 10.78 6.95 14.91
CA ASP A 38 11.72 8.06 15.01
C ASP A 38 11.31 9.24 14.10
N ASP A 39 11.74 10.45 14.47
CA ASP A 39 11.34 11.69 13.78
C ASP A 39 11.73 11.70 12.29
N SER A 40 12.83 11.03 11.92
CA SER A 40 13.29 11.00 10.52
C SER A 40 12.37 10.14 9.66
N MET A 41 11.99 8.97 10.18
CA MET A 41 11.05 8.09 9.51
C MET A 41 9.63 8.70 9.49
N LEU A 42 9.21 9.35 10.58
CA LEU A 42 7.93 10.08 10.60
C LEU A 42 7.88 11.17 9.51
N THR A 43 8.99 11.89 9.30
CA THR A 43 9.09 12.89 8.23
C THR A 43 8.93 12.25 6.85
N ILE A 44 9.65 11.15 6.59
CA ILE A 44 9.57 10.40 5.33
C ILE A 44 8.15 9.90 5.07
N LEU A 45 7.47 9.39 6.10
CA LEU A 45 6.10 8.89 5.98
C LEU A 45 5.10 10.01 5.70
N LYS A 46 5.25 11.17 6.35
CA LYS A 46 4.42 12.36 6.04
C LYS A 46 4.65 12.87 4.62
N GLU A 47 5.88 12.86 4.13
CA GLU A 47 6.17 13.18 2.73
C GLU A 47 5.52 12.18 1.77
N SER A 48 5.63 10.89 2.08
CA SER A 48 4.98 9.81 1.31
C SER A 48 3.46 9.95 1.28
N ALA A 49 2.85 10.32 2.41
CA ALA A 49 1.41 10.59 2.52
C ALA A 49 0.97 11.76 1.63
N ASN A 50 1.75 12.85 1.58
CA ASN A 50 1.45 13.97 0.68
C ASN A 50 1.50 13.55 -0.79
N TYR A 51 2.51 12.76 -1.19
CA TYR A 51 2.57 12.21 -2.54
C TYR A 51 1.35 11.33 -2.85
N ALA A 52 0.92 10.45 -1.94
CA ALA A 52 -0.29 9.66 -2.10
C ALA A 52 -1.58 10.51 -2.15
N SER A 53 -1.66 11.58 -1.34
CA SER A 53 -2.80 12.49 -1.32
C SER A 53 -2.93 13.32 -2.61
N ALA A 54 -1.79 13.72 -3.22
CA ALA A 54 -1.77 14.44 -4.48
C ALA A 54 -2.38 13.64 -5.65
N ALA A 55 -2.40 12.30 -5.59
CA ALA A 55 -2.98 11.46 -6.63
C ALA A 55 -4.51 11.64 -6.79
N TYR A 56 -5.19 12.20 -5.79
CA TYR A 56 -6.63 12.50 -5.85
C TYR A 56 -6.96 13.80 -6.60
N CYS A 57 -5.96 14.63 -6.87
CA CYS A 57 -6.14 15.89 -7.56
C CYS A 57 -6.42 15.68 -9.05
N HIS A 58 -7.08 16.67 -9.67
CA HIS A 58 -7.33 16.62 -11.10
C HIS A 58 -6.02 16.59 -11.90
N GLU A 59 -6.02 15.91 -13.06
CA GLU A 59 -4.83 15.67 -13.89
C GLU A 59 -4.03 16.96 -14.16
N ASP A 60 -4.72 18.05 -14.54
CA ASP A 60 -4.06 19.33 -14.84
C ASP A 60 -3.28 19.88 -13.63
N LYS A 61 -3.78 19.69 -12.41
CA LYS A 61 -3.10 20.09 -11.17
C LYS A 61 -1.91 19.20 -10.89
N VAL A 62 -2.06 17.89 -11.05
CA VAL A 62 -0.98 16.91 -10.80
C VAL A 62 0.16 17.12 -11.80
N VAL A 63 -0.14 17.16 -13.10
CA VAL A 63 0.86 17.29 -14.17
C VAL A 63 1.65 18.60 -14.04
N ASN A 64 0.99 19.68 -13.63
CA ASN A 64 1.66 20.98 -13.41
C ASN A 64 2.22 21.14 -11.98
N TRP A 65 2.03 20.17 -11.09
CA TRP A 65 2.38 20.22 -9.68
C TRP A 65 1.83 21.45 -8.93
N THR A 66 0.55 21.77 -9.15
CA THR A 66 -0.15 22.96 -8.63
C THR A 66 -1.32 22.63 -7.69
N CYS A 67 -1.30 21.46 -7.07
CA CYS A 67 -2.37 20.93 -6.22
C CYS A 67 -2.38 21.47 -4.77
N GLY A 68 -2.03 22.74 -4.58
CA GLY A 68 -2.06 23.42 -3.29
C GLY A 68 -1.18 22.75 -2.23
N ASN A 69 -1.74 22.53 -1.04
CA ASN A 69 -1.03 21.92 0.09
C ASN A 69 -0.71 20.43 -0.09
N ARG A 70 -1.32 19.74 -1.06
CA ARG A 70 -1.03 18.32 -1.36
C ARG A 70 0.24 18.15 -2.20
N CYS A 71 0.60 19.16 -2.98
CA CYS A 71 1.81 19.15 -3.82
C CYS A 71 2.99 19.68 -3.01
N ILE A 72 3.75 18.78 -2.37
CA ILE A 72 4.96 19.15 -1.63
C ILE A 72 6.19 19.23 -2.53
N GLY A 73 7.14 20.10 -2.17
CA GLY A 73 8.41 20.23 -2.87
C GLY A 73 8.29 20.56 -4.37
N ASN A 74 9.32 20.19 -5.13
CA ASN A 74 9.45 20.51 -6.55
C ASN A 74 9.41 19.23 -7.41
N LEU A 75 8.33 18.44 -7.30
CA LEU A 75 8.20 17.23 -8.10
C LEU A 75 7.97 17.60 -9.57
N ASN A 76 8.76 17.02 -10.46
CA ASN A 76 8.59 17.13 -11.90
C ASN A 76 7.83 15.88 -12.37
N VAL A 77 6.54 16.03 -12.64
CA VAL A 77 5.70 14.93 -13.17
C VAL A 77 6.06 14.67 -14.62
N THR A 78 6.37 13.41 -14.93
CA THR A 78 6.76 12.95 -16.27
C THR A 78 5.64 12.19 -16.97
N THR A 79 4.77 11.57 -16.17
CA THR A 79 3.70 10.69 -16.65
C THR A 79 2.50 10.81 -15.72
N TYR A 80 1.32 10.98 -16.31
CA TYR A 80 0.05 10.70 -15.67
C TYR A 80 -0.53 9.48 -16.38
N PHE A 81 -1.05 8.51 -15.63
CA PHE A 81 -1.61 7.27 -16.17
C PHE A 81 -3.03 7.09 -15.67
N GLN A 82 -3.88 6.50 -16.50
CA GLN A 82 -5.26 6.21 -16.12
C GLN A 82 -5.83 5.01 -16.88
N SER A 83 -6.85 4.39 -16.31
CA SER A 83 -7.66 3.36 -16.93
C SER A 83 -9.13 3.76 -16.90
N ASP A 84 -9.75 3.88 -18.07
CA ASP A 84 -11.18 4.15 -18.18
C ASP A 84 -12.02 2.93 -17.74
N GLU A 85 -11.45 1.72 -17.77
CA GLU A 85 -12.13 0.48 -17.38
C GLU A 85 -12.28 0.36 -15.86
N THR A 86 -11.23 0.72 -15.13
CA THR A 86 -11.16 0.52 -13.67
C THR A 86 -11.20 1.82 -12.89
N GLU A 87 -11.26 2.95 -13.59
CA GLU A 87 -11.12 4.32 -13.04
C GLU A 87 -9.84 4.52 -12.21
N MET A 88 -8.86 3.62 -12.33
CA MET A 88 -7.56 3.79 -11.71
C MET A 88 -6.83 4.96 -12.36
N ALA A 89 -6.20 5.78 -11.55
CA ALA A 89 -5.35 6.87 -12.01
C ALA A 89 -4.14 7.02 -11.09
N GLY A 90 -3.12 7.69 -11.59
CA GLY A 90 -1.93 7.99 -10.81
C GLY A 90 -0.91 8.74 -11.62
N TYR A 91 0.26 8.93 -11.02
CA TYR A 91 1.34 9.68 -11.66
C TYR A 91 2.71 9.14 -11.32
N ILE A 92 3.66 9.49 -12.18
CA ILE A 92 5.09 9.26 -11.99
C ILE A 92 5.82 10.58 -12.14
N GLY A 93 6.71 10.86 -11.20
CA GLY A 93 7.51 12.07 -11.23
C GLY A 93 8.80 11.93 -10.45
N TYR A 94 9.63 12.96 -10.49
CA TYR A 94 10.91 12.98 -9.79
C TYR A 94 11.22 14.35 -9.19
N ASN A 95 11.83 14.35 -8.02
CA ASN A 95 12.32 15.52 -7.32
C ASN A 95 13.85 15.46 -7.30
N LYS A 96 14.50 16.43 -7.94
CA LYS A 96 15.97 16.49 -8.04
C LYS A 96 16.63 16.87 -6.72
N ASP A 97 15.94 17.67 -5.90
CA ASP A 97 16.48 18.22 -4.66
C ASP A 97 16.59 17.13 -3.59
N THR A 98 15.55 16.30 -3.47
CA THR A 98 15.50 15.17 -2.53
C THR A 98 16.04 13.87 -3.13
N LYS A 99 16.34 13.85 -4.44
CA LYS A 99 16.66 12.63 -5.22
C LYS A 99 15.59 11.54 -5.01
N THR A 100 14.33 11.88 -5.23
CA THR A 100 13.21 10.93 -5.09
C THR A 100 12.49 10.77 -6.42
N ILE A 101 12.18 9.55 -6.80
CA ILE A 101 11.22 9.19 -7.85
C ILE A 101 9.98 8.67 -7.17
N VAL A 102 8.81 9.14 -7.59
CA VAL A 102 7.53 8.77 -7.00
C VAL A 102 6.68 8.07 -8.05
N VAL A 103 6.10 6.93 -7.69
CA VAL A 103 5.01 6.27 -8.40
C VAL A 103 3.82 6.25 -7.44
N SER A 104 2.80 7.06 -7.72
CA SER A 104 1.66 7.23 -6.83
C SER A 104 0.37 6.78 -7.49
N PHE A 105 -0.42 6.00 -6.75
CA PHE A 105 -1.71 5.46 -7.19
C PHE A 105 -2.86 6.08 -6.39
N ARG A 106 -3.88 6.56 -7.10
CA ARG A 106 -5.09 7.13 -6.52
C ARG A 106 -5.96 6.02 -5.94
N GLY A 107 -6.58 6.26 -4.78
CA GLY A 107 -7.67 5.43 -4.29
C GLY A 107 -9.03 5.80 -4.91
N THR A 108 -10.10 5.36 -4.28
CA THR A 108 -11.45 5.66 -4.78
C THR A 108 -11.90 7.03 -4.28
N ALA A 109 -12.60 7.81 -5.10
CA ALA A 109 -13.14 9.10 -4.67
C ALA A 109 -14.34 8.98 -3.69
N ASN A 110 -14.78 7.75 -3.40
CA ASN A 110 -15.88 7.43 -2.50
C ASN A 110 -15.63 6.08 -1.81
N ASP A 111 -14.88 6.12 -0.71
CA ASP A 111 -14.47 4.91 0.01
C ASP A 111 -15.65 4.19 0.69
N GLU A 112 -16.72 4.91 1.09
CA GLU A 112 -17.94 4.28 1.65
C GLU A 112 -18.61 3.35 0.65
N ASN A 113 -18.81 3.82 -0.59
CA ASN A 113 -19.43 3.01 -1.63
C ASN A 113 -18.53 1.82 -1.98
N TRP A 114 -17.23 2.04 -2.11
CA TRP A 114 -16.27 0.99 -2.41
C TRP A 114 -16.29 -0.13 -1.36
N LEU A 115 -16.35 0.21 -0.07
CA LEU A 115 -16.45 -0.78 1.02
C LEU A 115 -17.72 -1.63 0.94
N MET A 116 -18.84 -1.05 0.50
CA MET A 116 -20.11 -1.78 0.38
C MET A 116 -20.13 -2.74 -0.82
N ASP A 117 -19.40 -2.40 -1.88
CA ASP A 117 -19.38 -3.16 -3.15
C ASP A 117 -18.20 -4.14 -3.25
N LEU A 118 -17.31 -4.16 -2.25
CA LEU A 118 -16.12 -5.01 -2.23
C LEU A 118 -16.49 -6.49 -2.26
N ASP A 119 -16.14 -7.18 -3.36
CA ASP A 119 -16.08 -8.65 -3.39
C ASP A 119 -14.77 -9.14 -2.75
N PHE A 120 -14.70 -10.41 -2.34
CA PHE A 120 -13.48 -11.00 -1.75
C PHE A 120 -12.94 -12.14 -2.61
N LEU A 121 -13.02 -12.00 -3.94
CA LEU A 121 -12.67 -13.08 -4.84
C LEU A 121 -11.13 -13.20 -4.97
N PRO A 122 -10.55 -14.35 -4.60
CA PRO A 122 -9.11 -14.57 -4.77
C PRO A 122 -8.77 -14.92 -6.23
N ARG A 123 -7.57 -14.55 -6.66
CA ARG A 123 -6.97 -14.93 -7.95
C ARG A 123 -5.52 -15.33 -7.75
N SER A 124 -5.04 -16.32 -8.52
CA SER A 124 -3.63 -16.70 -8.50
C SER A 124 -2.74 -15.52 -8.91
N PHE A 125 -1.69 -15.26 -8.14
CA PHE A 125 -0.71 -14.24 -8.46
C PHE A 125 0.36 -14.78 -9.39
N ALA A 126 0.50 -14.21 -10.60
CA ALA A 126 1.48 -14.65 -11.58
C ALA A 126 2.82 -13.93 -11.35
N TYR A 127 3.71 -14.54 -10.57
CA TYR A 127 4.99 -13.95 -10.17
C TYR A 127 6.13 -14.98 -10.15
N PRO A 128 7.41 -14.63 -10.45
CA PRO A 128 8.51 -15.59 -10.58
C PRO A 128 8.74 -16.53 -9.39
N LYS A 129 8.38 -16.11 -8.17
CA LYS A 129 8.48 -16.91 -6.94
C LYS A 129 7.13 -17.34 -6.37
N ALA A 130 6.02 -17.05 -7.07
CA ALA A 130 4.69 -17.41 -6.58
C ALA A 130 4.37 -18.88 -6.89
N GLY A 131 4.12 -19.65 -5.83
CA GLY A 131 3.52 -20.98 -5.93
C GLY A 131 2.01 -20.93 -6.25
N PRO A 132 1.37 -22.08 -6.49
CA PRO A 132 -0.07 -22.15 -6.80
C PRO A 132 -0.95 -21.59 -5.69
N ASP A 133 -0.47 -21.59 -4.45
CA ASP A 133 -1.19 -21.13 -3.27
C ASP A 133 -1.08 -19.62 -3.04
N VAL A 134 -0.23 -18.89 -3.78
CA VAL A 134 -0.15 -17.43 -3.65
C VAL A 134 -1.34 -16.77 -4.34
N LYS A 135 -2.23 -16.19 -3.54
CA LYS A 135 -3.46 -15.54 -4.01
C LYS A 135 -3.50 -14.07 -3.65
N VAL A 136 -4.01 -13.28 -4.58
CA VAL A 136 -4.30 -11.85 -4.40
C VAL A 136 -5.78 -11.59 -4.62
N HIS A 137 -6.27 -10.47 -4.11
CA HIS A 137 -7.60 -9.97 -4.43
C HIS A 137 -7.72 -9.74 -5.94
N ARG A 138 -8.70 -10.38 -6.58
CA ARG A 138 -8.90 -10.35 -8.04
C ARG A 138 -9.05 -8.91 -8.55
N GLY A 139 -9.90 -8.11 -7.90
CA GLY A 139 -10.16 -6.74 -8.33
C GLY A 139 -8.92 -5.86 -8.29
N PHE A 140 -8.09 -5.97 -7.25
CA PHE A 140 -6.85 -5.17 -7.15
C PHE A 140 -5.85 -5.57 -8.23
N TYR A 141 -5.75 -6.88 -8.49
CA TYR A 141 -4.85 -7.40 -9.51
C TYR A 141 -5.27 -6.98 -10.93
N GLU A 142 -6.55 -7.08 -11.26
CA GLU A 142 -7.08 -6.60 -12.53
C GLU A 142 -6.93 -5.08 -12.68
N THR A 143 -7.13 -4.33 -11.59
CA THR A 143 -6.93 -2.88 -11.57
C THR A 143 -5.49 -2.50 -11.89
N TYR A 144 -4.51 -3.13 -11.23
CA TYR A 144 -3.10 -2.90 -11.55
C TYR A 144 -2.78 -3.26 -13.01
N ASN A 145 -3.22 -4.44 -13.47
CA ASN A 145 -2.97 -4.89 -14.85
C ASN A 145 -3.52 -3.92 -15.91
N SER A 146 -4.61 -3.21 -15.61
CA SER A 146 -5.18 -2.21 -16.53
C SER A 146 -4.30 -0.97 -16.76
N VAL A 147 -3.33 -0.71 -15.86
CA VAL A 147 -2.39 0.41 -15.95
C VAL A 147 -0.92 -0.03 -16.00
N GLU A 148 -0.65 -1.35 -15.95
CA GLU A 148 0.69 -1.94 -15.83
C GLU A 148 1.65 -1.39 -16.89
N ASP A 149 1.25 -1.41 -18.17
CA ASP A 149 2.08 -0.92 -19.28
C ASP A 149 2.38 0.58 -19.19
N GLN A 150 1.40 1.40 -18.80
CA GLN A 150 1.60 2.84 -18.64
C GLN A 150 2.55 3.16 -17.47
N VAL A 151 2.41 2.45 -16.35
CA VAL A 151 3.29 2.62 -15.17
C VAL A 151 4.71 2.26 -15.54
N ARG A 152 4.86 1.11 -16.18
CA ARG A 152 6.11 0.62 -16.75
C ARG A 152 6.75 1.67 -17.64
N GLU A 153 6.13 2.00 -18.77
CA GLU A 153 6.65 2.97 -19.75
C GLU A 153 6.98 4.34 -19.12
N GLY A 154 6.11 4.83 -18.24
CA GLY A 154 6.30 6.08 -17.51
C GLY A 154 7.49 6.06 -16.57
N LEU A 155 7.74 4.93 -15.88
CA LEU A 155 8.92 4.76 -15.03
C LEU A 155 10.18 4.76 -15.89
N ALA A 156 10.23 4.02 -17.00
CA ALA A 156 11.38 4.07 -17.91
C ALA A 156 11.65 5.48 -18.43
N LYS A 157 10.62 6.23 -18.83
CA LYS A 157 10.73 7.62 -19.27
C LYS A 157 11.32 8.50 -18.17
N THR A 158 10.87 8.33 -16.93
CA THR A 158 11.37 9.09 -15.77
C THR A 158 12.84 8.81 -15.51
N LEU A 159 13.21 7.54 -15.52
CA LEU A 159 14.59 7.12 -15.30
C LEU A 159 15.53 7.58 -16.42
N ALA A 160 15.07 7.54 -17.67
CA ALA A 160 15.80 8.12 -18.80
C ALA A 160 16.00 9.65 -18.64
N THR A 161 15.02 10.34 -18.05
CA THR A 161 15.10 11.78 -17.78
C THR A 161 16.09 12.10 -16.66
N VAL A 162 16.13 11.29 -15.60
CA VAL A 162 17.10 11.42 -14.50
C VAL A 162 18.52 11.02 -14.96
N GLY A 163 18.63 10.09 -15.91
CA GLY A 163 19.89 9.72 -16.55
C GLY A 163 20.81 8.91 -15.65
N SER A 164 22.12 9.12 -15.79
CA SER A 164 23.17 8.29 -15.15
C SER A 164 23.24 8.38 -13.63
N THR A 165 22.53 9.33 -13.01
CA THR A 165 22.46 9.47 -11.54
C THR A 165 21.24 8.80 -10.92
N SER A 166 20.46 8.07 -11.71
CA SER A 166 19.23 7.40 -11.25
C SER A 166 19.46 6.42 -10.09
N SER A 167 20.64 5.81 -10.01
CA SER A 167 21.02 4.95 -8.87
C SER A 167 21.11 5.70 -7.53
N ASP A 168 21.27 7.03 -7.56
CA ASP A 168 21.28 7.85 -6.35
C ASP A 168 19.86 8.16 -5.85
N TYR A 169 18.84 7.90 -6.67
CA TYR A 169 17.46 8.24 -6.34
C TYR A 169 16.84 7.15 -5.47
N GLU A 170 15.98 7.56 -4.55
CA GLU A 170 15.03 6.66 -3.91
C GLU A 170 13.80 6.51 -4.81
N LEU A 171 13.32 5.29 -5.02
CA LEU A 171 12.08 5.02 -5.73
C LEU A 171 10.98 4.71 -4.71
N LEU A 172 10.12 5.69 -4.48
CA LEU A 172 8.93 5.57 -3.64
C LEU A 172 7.74 5.11 -4.46
N VAL A 173 7.15 3.99 -4.08
CA VAL A 173 5.84 3.55 -4.56
C VAL A 173 4.85 3.77 -3.41
N THR A 174 3.74 4.45 -3.69
CA THR A 174 2.80 4.85 -2.64
C THR A 174 1.36 4.92 -3.12
N GLY A 175 0.42 4.82 -2.19
CA GLY A 175 -0.99 5.00 -2.45
C GLY A 175 -1.79 5.03 -1.15
N HIS A 176 -3.05 5.44 -1.28
CA HIS A 176 -4.04 5.45 -0.21
C HIS A 176 -5.27 4.62 -0.60
N SER A 177 -5.95 3.99 0.37
CA SER A 177 -7.16 3.21 0.11
C SER A 177 -6.90 2.10 -0.93
N LEU A 178 -7.78 1.93 -1.92
CA LEU A 178 -7.58 1.10 -3.10
C LEU A 178 -6.21 1.34 -3.77
N GLY A 179 -5.74 2.59 -3.81
CA GLY A 179 -4.45 2.96 -4.40
C GLY A 179 -3.27 2.31 -3.67
N ALA A 180 -3.36 2.09 -2.36
CA ALA A 180 -2.34 1.37 -1.59
C ALA A 180 -2.26 -0.12 -1.97
N ALA A 181 -3.40 -0.75 -2.23
CA ALA A 181 -3.41 -2.14 -2.69
C ALA A 181 -2.77 -2.28 -4.09
N VAL A 182 -3.07 -1.34 -4.99
CA VAL A 182 -2.50 -1.29 -6.34
C VAL A 182 -1.01 -0.92 -6.31
N ALA A 183 -0.61 0.00 -5.43
CA ALA A 183 0.79 0.34 -5.17
C ALA A 183 1.59 -0.88 -4.69
N THR A 184 1.01 -1.74 -3.85
CA THR A 184 1.65 -2.99 -3.41
C THR A 184 1.96 -3.90 -4.60
N LEU A 185 0.99 -4.11 -5.50
CA LEU A 185 1.19 -4.92 -6.71
C LEU A 185 2.20 -4.27 -7.67
N GLY A 186 2.13 -2.95 -7.84
CA GLY A 186 3.07 -2.19 -8.67
C GLY A 186 4.51 -2.24 -8.16
N ALA A 187 4.73 -2.17 -6.85
CA ALA A 187 6.05 -2.31 -6.26
C ALA A 187 6.63 -3.72 -6.50
N LEU A 188 5.80 -4.76 -6.39
CA LEU A 188 6.23 -6.13 -6.72
C LEU A 188 6.55 -6.29 -8.20
N ASP A 189 5.78 -5.68 -9.10
CA ASP A 189 6.08 -5.71 -10.53
C ASP A 189 7.40 -4.99 -10.86
N ILE A 190 7.67 -3.85 -10.23
CA ILE A 190 8.96 -3.16 -10.37
C ILE A 190 10.10 -4.07 -9.87
N LYS A 191 9.94 -4.72 -8.70
CA LYS A 191 10.92 -5.70 -8.19
C LYS A 191 11.05 -6.94 -9.08
N ARG A 192 9.98 -7.35 -9.78
CA ARG A 192 9.95 -8.53 -10.68
C ARG A 192 11.05 -8.47 -11.73
N ILE A 193 11.35 -7.27 -12.23
CA ILE A 193 12.34 -7.01 -13.27
C ILE A 193 13.73 -7.49 -12.82
N TYR A 194 14.04 -7.33 -11.53
CA TYR A 194 15.31 -7.77 -10.95
C TYR A 194 15.35 -9.28 -10.72
N LEU A 195 14.19 -9.90 -10.46
CA LEU A 195 14.08 -11.34 -10.23
C LEU A 195 14.11 -12.17 -11.51
N ASN A 196 13.76 -11.59 -12.67
CA ASN A 196 13.79 -12.31 -13.95
C ASN A 196 14.31 -11.46 -15.12
N PRO A 197 15.61 -11.12 -15.14
CA PRO A 197 16.27 -10.30 -16.16
C PRO A 197 16.08 -10.74 -17.61
N SER A 198 15.90 -12.04 -17.83
CA SER A 198 15.99 -12.70 -19.14
C SER A 198 14.62 -13.06 -19.73
N ASN A 199 13.53 -12.69 -19.06
CA ASN A 199 12.17 -12.97 -19.51
C ASN A 199 11.68 -11.89 -20.48
N GLU A 200 11.20 -12.29 -21.65
CA GLU A 200 10.69 -11.40 -22.71
C GLU A 200 9.44 -10.60 -22.30
N PHE A 201 8.73 -11.01 -21.25
CA PHE A 201 7.61 -10.28 -20.65
C PHE A 201 8.03 -9.38 -19.48
N ALA A 202 9.32 -9.33 -19.12
CA ALA A 202 9.83 -8.37 -18.16
C ALA A 202 9.93 -6.99 -18.82
N PHE A 203 9.63 -5.95 -18.05
CA PHE A 203 9.73 -4.57 -18.52
C PHE A 203 11.15 -4.24 -18.99
N ALA A 204 11.32 -4.06 -20.29
CA ALA A 204 12.57 -3.61 -20.90
C ALA A 204 12.54 -2.08 -21.01
N PRO A 205 13.31 -1.38 -20.16
CA PRO A 205 14.74 -1.31 -20.42
C PRO A 205 15.60 -1.46 -19.16
N ASN A 206 16.62 -2.33 -19.20
CA ASN A 206 17.85 -2.34 -18.36
C ASN A 206 17.79 -1.60 -16.98
N LEU A 207 16.79 -1.84 -16.13
CA LEU A 207 16.67 -1.16 -14.83
C LEU A 207 17.79 -1.55 -13.83
N GLN A 208 18.47 -2.66 -14.09
CA GLN A 208 19.54 -3.22 -13.25
C GLN A 208 20.71 -2.26 -13.01
N ASN A 209 20.91 -1.27 -13.90
CA ASN A 209 21.98 -0.27 -13.75
C ASN A 209 21.45 1.13 -13.38
N VAL A 210 20.15 1.24 -13.08
CA VAL A 210 19.42 2.51 -13.10
C VAL A 210 18.71 2.76 -11.77
N VAL A 211 18.22 1.72 -11.07
CA VAL A 211 17.66 1.87 -9.72
C VAL A 211 18.27 0.82 -8.80
N ASP A 212 18.85 1.26 -7.69
CA ASP A 212 19.33 0.38 -6.61
C ASP A 212 18.12 -0.27 -5.91
N THR A 213 18.05 -1.59 -5.91
CA THR A 213 16.93 -2.35 -5.32
C THR A 213 16.78 -2.10 -3.83
N ASN A 214 17.85 -1.70 -3.13
CA ASN A 214 17.82 -1.35 -1.71
C ASN A 214 17.22 0.04 -1.45
N ARG A 215 16.97 0.83 -2.50
CA ARG A 215 16.39 2.18 -2.46
C ARG A 215 14.97 2.22 -3.02
N ILE A 216 14.32 1.06 -3.17
CA ILE A 216 12.89 0.97 -3.49
C ILE A 216 12.12 0.91 -2.18
N ARG A 217 11.07 1.73 -2.07
CA ARG A 217 10.23 1.87 -0.88
C ARG A 217 8.77 1.65 -1.26
N LEU A 218 8.02 0.99 -0.39
CA LEU A 218 6.56 0.90 -0.47
C LEU A 218 5.97 1.46 0.82
N HIS A 219 5.44 2.68 0.75
CA HIS A 219 4.77 3.32 1.88
C HIS A 219 3.31 3.53 1.53
N ASN A 220 2.43 2.85 2.25
CA ASN A 220 1.00 2.85 1.97
C ASN A 220 0.20 3.43 3.14
N PHE A 221 -0.99 3.96 2.85
CA PHE A 221 -1.88 4.58 3.83
C PHE A 221 -3.27 3.96 3.72
N GLY A 222 -3.83 3.46 4.82
CA GLY A 222 -5.17 2.89 4.81
C GLY A 222 -5.32 1.72 3.83
N SER A 223 -4.27 0.92 3.66
CA SER A 223 -4.30 -0.19 2.70
C SER A 223 -5.30 -1.26 3.14
N PRO A 224 -6.17 -1.77 2.26
CA PRO A 224 -6.86 -3.04 2.51
C PRO A 224 -5.87 -4.20 2.39
N ARG A 225 -6.28 -5.39 2.85
CA ARG A 225 -5.49 -6.62 2.68
C ARG A 225 -5.45 -6.99 1.21
N VAL A 226 -4.25 -7.20 0.67
CA VAL A 226 -4.05 -7.38 -0.78
C VAL A 226 -4.14 -8.86 -1.20
N GLY A 227 -3.79 -9.79 -0.31
CA GLY A 227 -3.76 -11.21 -0.61
C GLY A 227 -3.79 -12.09 0.63
N ASN A 228 -3.47 -13.36 0.42
CA ASN A 228 -3.43 -14.36 1.48
C ASN A 228 -2.06 -14.38 2.21
N PRO A 229 -1.90 -15.19 3.28
CA PRO A 229 -0.64 -15.25 4.02
C PRO A 229 0.60 -15.54 3.15
N GLU A 230 0.47 -16.42 2.16
CA GLU A 230 1.54 -16.76 1.22
C GLU A 230 1.94 -15.54 0.37
N PHE A 231 0.97 -14.73 -0.05
CA PHE A 231 1.24 -13.46 -0.72
C PHE A 231 1.89 -12.43 0.22
N ALA A 232 1.39 -12.29 1.45
CA ALA A 232 1.93 -11.35 2.43
C ALA A 232 3.42 -11.63 2.72
N ALA A 233 3.77 -12.90 2.91
CA ALA A 233 5.15 -13.34 3.09
C ALA A 233 6.02 -13.07 1.85
N LEU A 234 5.53 -13.45 0.66
CA LEU A 234 6.24 -13.21 -0.60
C LEU A 234 6.50 -11.72 -0.84
N ALA A 235 5.51 -10.88 -0.61
CA ALA A 235 5.61 -9.45 -0.83
C ALA A 235 6.61 -8.80 0.14
N HIS A 236 6.57 -9.20 1.41
CA HIS A 236 7.53 -8.75 2.41
C HIS A 236 8.96 -9.16 2.06
N GLU A 237 9.20 -10.44 1.74
CA GLU A 237 10.51 -10.94 1.34
C GLU A 237 11.04 -10.18 0.10
N THR A 238 10.17 -9.96 -0.90
CA THR A 238 10.54 -9.29 -2.16
C THR A 238 10.93 -7.82 -1.94
N MET A 239 10.24 -7.11 -1.06
CA MET A 239 10.53 -5.70 -0.79
C MET A 239 11.76 -5.51 0.09
N THR A 240 11.91 -6.36 1.11
CA THR A 240 12.97 -6.22 2.11
C THR A 240 14.29 -6.85 1.70
N ASP A 241 14.25 -7.81 0.77
CA ASP A 241 15.37 -8.72 0.47
C ASP A 241 15.83 -9.49 1.73
N GLY A 242 14.89 -9.78 2.65
CA GLY A 242 15.12 -10.48 3.92
C GLY A 242 15.64 -9.62 5.07
N ASP A 243 15.74 -8.30 4.86
CA ASP A 243 16.15 -7.31 5.86
C ASP A 243 15.00 -6.99 6.84
N SER A 244 15.35 -6.60 8.07
CA SER A 244 14.41 -6.08 9.06
C SER A 244 14.09 -4.59 8.90
N ASP A 245 14.70 -3.92 7.91
CA ASP A 245 14.44 -2.52 7.59
C ASP A 245 13.00 -2.29 7.12
N TYR A 246 12.15 -1.88 8.06
CA TYR A 246 10.75 -1.56 7.83
C TYR A 246 10.56 -0.29 6.98
N SER A 247 11.60 0.49 6.73
CA SER A 247 11.52 1.59 5.77
C SER A 247 11.33 1.08 4.33
N LYS A 248 11.67 -0.17 4.02
CA LYS A 248 11.49 -0.72 2.65
C LYS A 248 10.02 -1.01 2.33
N ILE A 249 9.23 -1.36 3.34
CA ILE A 249 7.80 -1.66 3.23
C ILE A 249 7.12 -1.36 4.55
N CYS A 250 6.15 -0.44 4.53
CA CYS A 250 5.30 -0.17 5.69
C CYS A 250 3.89 0.19 5.26
N ARG A 251 2.92 -0.18 6.10
CA ARG A 251 1.52 0.26 5.98
C ARG A 251 1.19 1.17 7.15
N VAL A 252 0.81 2.40 6.86
CA VAL A 252 0.33 3.33 7.87
C VAL A 252 -1.17 3.14 8.03
N THR A 253 -1.62 2.98 9.27
CA THR A 253 -3.03 2.86 9.66
C THR A 253 -3.38 3.96 10.65
N ASN A 254 -4.59 4.52 10.54
CA ASN A 254 -5.03 5.60 11.43
C ASN A 254 -6.13 5.10 12.37
N GLN A 255 -5.88 5.15 13.69
CA GLN A 255 -6.86 4.86 14.74
C GLN A 255 -7.70 3.61 14.41
N ASN A 256 -9.01 3.78 14.24
CA ASN A 256 -10.00 2.77 13.89
C ASN A 256 -10.46 2.80 12.43
N ASP A 257 -9.58 3.19 11.51
CA ASP A 257 -9.82 3.09 10.06
C ASP A 257 -10.32 1.69 9.69
N ILE A 258 -11.45 1.65 8.97
CA ILE A 258 -12.13 0.44 8.53
C ILE A 258 -11.45 -0.23 7.33
N VAL A 259 -10.74 0.50 6.47
CA VAL A 259 -10.22 -0.07 5.21
C VAL A 259 -9.13 -1.12 5.45
N PRO A 260 -8.18 -0.94 6.38
CA PRO A 260 -7.26 -2.00 6.77
C PRO A 260 -7.92 -3.23 7.40
N ARG A 261 -9.24 -3.19 7.66
CA ARG A 261 -9.99 -4.32 8.21
C ARG A 261 -10.58 -5.21 7.13
N VAL A 262 -10.48 -4.84 5.85
CA VAL A 262 -11.03 -5.60 4.71
C VAL A 262 -9.96 -5.94 3.65
N PRO A 263 -10.15 -6.99 2.84
CA PRO A 263 -11.05 -8.13 3.08
C PRO A 263 -10.78 -8.81 4.43
N PRO A 264 -11.77 -9.41 5.11
CA PRO A 264 -11.58 -9.99 6.44
C PRO A 264 -10.65 -11.21 6.43
N MET A 265 -9.91 -11.42 7.52
CA MET A 265 -9.02 -12.60 7.68
C MET A 265 -9.77 -13.93 7.56
N LEU A 266 -11.06 -13.98 7.95
CA LEU A 266 -11.92 -15.16 7.80
C LEU A 266 -12.08 -15.61 6.33
N PHE A 267 -11.86 -14.72 5.37
CA PHE A 267 -11.86 -15.03 3.94
C PHE A 267 -10.45 -15.40 3.42
N GLY A 268 -9.49 -15.66 4.30
CA GLY A 268 -8.15 -16.12 3.95
C GLY A 268 -7.18 -15.00 3.56
N PHE A 269 -7.45 -13.76 3.98
CA PHE A 269 -6.58 -12.61 3.71
C PHE A 269 -5.69 -12.28 4.92
N LEU A 270 -4.49 -11.78 4.66
CA LEU A 270 -3.55 -11.30 5.67
C LEU A 270 -2.79 -10.10 5.12
N HIS A 271 -2.54 -9.11 5.98
CA HIS A 271 -1.65 -8.01 5.61
C HIS A 271 -0.18 -8.44 5.49
N THR A 272 0.59 -7.75 4.63
CA THR A 272 2.05 -7.72 4.77
C THR A 272 2.42 -7.18 6.16
N PRO A 273 3.49 -7.61 6.84
CA PRO A 273 3.86 -7.07 8.15
C PRO A 273 4.33 -5.60 8.05
N GLN A 274 4.69 -4.99 9.18
CA GLN A 274 5.15 -3.60 9.33
C GLN A 274 4.03 -2.55 9.30
N GLU A 275 3.04 -2.71 10.18
CA GLU A 275 2.09 -1.66 10.53
C GLU A 275 2.78 -0.53 11.29
N ILE A 276 2.55 0.68 10.79
CA ILE A 276 2.84 1.91 11.50
C ILE A 276 1.49 2.53 11.88
N TRP A 277 1.11 2.39 13.14
CA TRP A 277 -0.21 2.81 13.61
C TRP A 277 -0.16 4.19 14.26
N ILE A 278 -1.03 5.09 13.80
CA ILE A 278 -1.30 6.38 14.44
C ILE A 278 -2.39 6.13 15.50
N ASN A 279 -2.01 6.17 16.76
CA ASN A 279 -2.94 5.89 17.86
C ASN A 279 -3.84 7.11 18.17
N TYR A 280 -4.78 6.96 19.11
CA TYR A 280 -5.71 8.02 19.49
C TYR A 280 -5.06 9.22 20.20
N ASP A 281 -3.84 9.05 20.72
CA ASP A 281 -3.04 10.14 21.29
C ASP A 281 -2.15 10.82 20.22
N GLU A 282 -2.37 10.50 18.93
CA GLU A 282 -1.60 10.97 17.78
C GLU A 282 -0.10 10.57 17.82
N VAL A 283 0.23 9.54 18.61
CA VAL A 283 1.56 8.93 18.63
C VAL A 283 1.61 7.85 17.55
N THR A 284 2.63 7.93 16.71
CA THR A 284 2.88 6.96 15.63
C THR A 284 3.81 5.87 16.13
N VAL A 285 3.37 4.62 16.10
CA VAL A 285 4.11 3.47 16.66
C VAL A 285 4.29 2.36 15.64
N ASN A 286 5.38 1.59 15.77
CA ASN A 286 5.56 0.35 15.01
C ASN A 286 4.90 -0.82 15.74
N CYS A 287 3.98 -1.51 15.07
CA CYS A 287 3.24 -2.63 15.63
C CYS A 287 4.00 -3.95 15.53
N HIS A 288 3.63 -4.92 16.35
CA HIS A 288 4.31 -6.20 16.41
C HIS A 288 3.71 -7.22 15.46
N ASP A 289 3.87 -7.00 14.16
CA ASP A 289 3.32 -7.86 13.12
C ASP A 289 4.15 -9.11 12.80
N ILE A 290 5.30 -9.27 13.47
CA ILE A 290 6.13 -10.47 13.36
C ILE A 290 6.38 -10.99 14.77
N VAL A 291 5.73 -12.10 15.10
CA VAL A 291 5.86 -12.74 16.41
C VAL A 291 6.41 -14.14 16.21
N ASN A 292 7.56 -14.44 16.82
CA ASN A 292 8.26 -15.72 16.66
C ASN A 292 8.55 -16.11 15.19
N GLY A 293 8.71 -15.11 14.32
CA GLY A 293 8.95 -15.32 12.89
C GLY A 293 7.70 -15.54 12.04
N GLU A 294 6.50 -15.50 12.64
CA GLU A 294 5.23 -15.59 11.92
C GLU A 294 4.63 -14.21 11.70
N ILE A 295 4.09 -13.97 10.51
CA ILE A 295 3.38 -12.73 10.18
C ILE A 295 1.99 -12.81 10.82
N VAL A 296 1.68 -11.81 11.65
CA VAL A 296 0.41 -11.63 12.33
C VAL A 296 -0.05 -10.18 12.18
N GLU A 297 -1.32 -9.91 12.48
CA GLU A 297 -1.81 -8.54 12.63
C GLU A 297 -2.02 -8.23 14.10
N ASP A 298 -1.32 -7.21 14.60
CA ASP A 298 -1.31 -6.87 16.01
C ASP A 298 -2.70 -6.39 16.50
N PRO A 299 -3.39 -7.13 17.39
CA PRO A 299 -4.71 -6.75 17.86
C PRO A 299 -4.72 -5.51 18.74
N ASN A 300 -3.57 -5.00 19.22
CA ASN A 300 -3.55 -3.74 19.97
C ASN A 300 -3.32 -2.51 19.08
N CYS A 301 -3.02 -2.71 17.79
CA CYS A 301 -3.00 -1.65 16.78
C CYS A 301 -4.36 -1.55 16.06
N ASN A 302 -4.42 -1.11 14.79
CA ASN A 302 -5.69 -0.95 14.07
C ASN A 302 -6.55 -2.21 14.12
N ALA A 303 -5.92 -3.39 14.16
CA ALA A 303 -6.63 -4.65 14.07
C ALA A 303 -7.54 -5.01 15.26
N GLY A 304 -7.50 -4.30 16.38
CA GLY A 304 -8.45 -4.48 17.48
C GLY A 304 -9.31 -3.26 17.80
N GLN A 305 -9.21 -2.18 17.03
CA GLN A 305 -9.93 -0.95 17.36
C GLN A 305 -11.39 -1.03 16.90
N PHE A 306 -12.32 -0.78 17.83
CA PHE A 306 -13.76 -0.71 17.58
C PHE A 306 -14.41 0.49 18.30
N PRO A 307 -15.49 1.08 17.76
CA PRO A 307 -16.12 0.76 16.47
C PRO A 307 -15.24 1.18 15.28
N MET A 308 -15.41 0.55 14.12
CA MET A 308 -14.68 0.93 12.89
C MET A 308 -15.21 2.24 12.31
N SER A 309 -14.34 3.06 11.71
CA SER A 309 -14.67 4.41 11.24
C SER A 309 -14.20 4.63 9.80
N VAL A 310 -15.11 5.05 8.93
CA VAL A 310 -14.77 5.58 7.59
C VAL A 310 -14.08 6.94 7.73
N ALA A 311 -14.51 7.79 8.68
CA ALA A 311 -13.91 9.11 8.85
C ALA A 311 -12.44 9.06 9.28
N ALA A 312 -12.00 7.97 9.92
CA ALA A 312 -10.58 7.76 10.23
C ALA A 312 -9.74 7.41 9.00
N HIS A 313 -10.38 6.97 7.90
CA HIS A 313 -9.74 6.65 6.64
C HIS A 313 -9.29 7.90 5.88
N ASP A 314 -10.04 9.01 5.97
CA ASP A 314 -9.79 10.17 5.11
C ASP A 314 -8.63 11.06 5.57
N ARG A 315 -8.00 10.77 6.72
CA ARG A 315 -6.95 11.62 7.30
C ARG A 315 -5.86 10.82 7.99
N TYR A 316 -4.61 11.12 7.64
CA TYR A 316 -3.42 10.59 8.31
C TYR A 316 -2.56 11.76 8.77
N TRP A 317 -2.40 11.91 10.09
CA TRP A 317 -1.89 13.14 10.71
C TRP A 317 -2.70 14.38 10.28
N ASP A 318 -2.02 15.37 9.71
CA ASP A 318 -2.56 16.61 9.15
C ASP A 318 -2.84 16.55 7.64
N ILE A 319 -2.74 15.36 7.04
CA ILE A 319 -2.86 15.15 5.59
C ILE A 319 -4.21 14.51 5.28
N GLU A 320 -4.99 15.18 4.43
CA GLU A 320 -6.31 14.73 3.99
C GLU A 320 -6.20 13.95 2.68
N PHE A 321 -6.98 12.89 2.55
CA PHE A 321 -7.11 12.06 1.36
C PHE A 321 -8.51 12.18 0.77
N GLY A 322 -8.71 11.62 -0.43
CA GLY A 322 -10.03 11.64 -1.07
C GLY A 322 -10.35 12.99 -1.71
N ARG A 323 -11.63 13.39 -1.63
CA ARG A 323 -12.19 14.55 -2.31
C ARG A 323 -11.57 15.88 -1.86
N GLY A 324 -11.88 16.95 -2.59
CA GLY A 324 -11.53 18.33 -2.19
C GLY A 324 -10.17 18.82 -2.68
N CYS A 325 -9.52 18.09 -3.60
CA CYS A 325 -8.41 18.64 -4.36
C CYS A 325 -8.92 19.21 -5.69
N GLU A 326 -9.35 20.47 -5.67
CA GLU A 326 -9.74 21.27 -6.84
C GLU A 326 -8.59 22.17 -7.34
#